data_AF-A0A938ZUK5-F1
#
_entry.id   AF-A0A938ZUK5-F1
#
_cell.length_a   1.000
_cell.length_b   1.000
_cell.length_c   1.000
_cell.angle_alpha   90.00
_cell.angle_beta   90.00
_cell.angle_gamma   90.00
#
_symmetry.space_group_name_H-M   'P 1'
#
loop_
_entity.id
_entity.type
_entity.pdbx_description
1 polymer ?
#
loop_
_entity_poly.entity_id
_entity_poly.type
_entity_poly.pdbx_seq_one_letter_code
_entity_poly.pdbx_strand_id
1 'polypeptide(L)' 'MSAFLLDTHAFIWLTENDSSLPDNLRIIINTADIVYLSIASLWEIAIKLNLGKLSLQWSIKRSHQWLLYPIAF' A
#
# COMPACT_ATOMS: atom_id res chain seq x y z
N MET A 1 4.81 20.95 1.29
CA MET A 1 4.38 20.07 2.39
C MET A 1 2.92 19.71 2.18
N SER A 2 2.64 18.96 1.11
CA SER A 2 1.33 18.34 0.89
C SER A 2 1.38 16.90 1.39
N ALA A 3 0.56 16.60 2.38
CA ALA A 3 0.41 15.26 2.93
C ALA A 3 -1.00 14.75 2.64
N PHE A 4 -1.11 13.54 2.11
CA PHE A 4 -2.40 12.90 1.83
C PHE A 4 -2.52 11.59 2.59
N LEU A 5 -3.74 11.29 3.05
CA LEU A 5 -4.09 9.99 3.62
C LEU A 5 -4.95 9.24 2.60
N LEU A 6 -4.47 8.08 2.15
CA LEU A 6 -5.19 7.23 1.23
C LEU A 6 -6.19 6.34 1.96
N ASP A 7 -7.38 6.25 1.35
CA ASP A 7 -8.38 5.24 1.67
C ASP A 7 -7.99 3.87 1.07
N THR A 8 -8.55 2.79 1.62
CA THR A 8 -8.37 1.42 1.13
C THR A 8 -8.68 1.30 -0.36
N HIS A 9 -9.76 1.91 -0.86
CA HIS A 9 -10.16 1.79 -2.27
C HIS A 9 -9.22 2.54 -3.20
N ALA A 10 -8.82 3.75 -2.81
CA ALA A 10 -7.86 4.55 -3.57
C ALA A 10 -6.51 3.83 -3.69
N PHE A 11 -6.05 3.19 -2.61
CA PHE A 11 -4.84 2.37 -2.62
C PHE A 11 -4.97 1.15 -3.54
N ILE A 12 -6.07 0.41 -3.47
CA ILE A 12 -6.31 -0.75 -4.33
C ILE A 12 -6.30 -0.35 -5.81
N TRP A 13 -7.08 0.66 -6.20
CA TRP A 13 -7.11 1.12 -7.59
C TRP A 13 -5.76 1.65 -8.08
N LEU A 14 -4.99 2.30 -7.19
CA LEU A 14 -3.62 2.72 -7.50
C LEU A 14 -2.73 1.51 -7.78
N THR A 15 -2.79 0.47 -6.94
CA THR A 15 -1.96 -0.74 -7.08
C THR A 15 -2.35 -1.63 -8.25
N GLU A 16 -3.63 -1.68 -8.61
CA GLU A 16 -4.12 -2.49 -9.74
C GLU A 16 -4.11 -1.72 -11.06
N ASN A 17 -3.66 -0.46 -11.04
CA ASN A 17 -3.72 0.47 -12.16
C ASN A 17 -5.13 0.53 -12.79
N ASP A 18 -6.15 0.51 -11.92
CA ASP A 18 -7.55 0.49 -12.31
C ASP A 18 -7.95 1.86 -12.91
N SER A 19 -8.76 1.82 -13.97
CA SER A 19 -9.28 3.02 -14.65
C SER A 19 -10.30 3.81 -13.82
N SER A 20 -10.79 3.23 -12.72
CA SER A 20 -11.63 3.89 -11.73
C SER A 20 -10.87 4.94 -10.91
N LEU A 21 -9.53 4.93 -10.91
CA LEU A 21 -8.73 5.99 -10.31
C LEU A 21 -8.54 7.15 -11.31
N PRO A 22 -9.09 8.35 -11.05
CA PRO A 22 -8.94 9.48 -11.95
C PRO A 22 -7.46 9.87 -12.12
N ASP A 23 -7.07 10.23 -13.35
CA ASP A 23 -5.68 10.63 -13.66
C ASP A 23 -5.20 11.81 -12.81
N ASN A 24 -6.09 12.77 -12.54
CA ASN A 24 -5.78 13.90 -11.65
C ASN A 24 -5.40 13.43 -10.23
N LEU A 25 -6.09 12.42 -9.70
CA LEU A 25 -5.79 11.88 -8.38
C LEU A 25 -4.45 11.14 -8.39
N ARG A 26 -4.14 10.41 -9.47
CA ARG A 26 -2.84 9.78 -9.67
C ARG A 26 -1.70 10.79 -9.71
N ILE A 27 -1.89 11.92 -10.39
CA ILE A 27 -0.94 13.03 -10.42
C ILE A 27 -0.77 13.63 -9.02
N ILE A 28 -1.85 13.85 -8.28
CA ILE A 28 -1.80 14.39 -6.92
C ILE A 28 -1.01 13.45 -5.99
N ILE A 29 -1.27 12.15 -6.05
CA ILE A 29 -0.57 11.14 -5.25
C ILE A 29 0.92 11.08 -5.63
N ASN A 30 1.25 11.13 -6.93
CA ASN A 30 2.63 11.09 -7.41
C ASN A 30 3.43 12.37 -7.16
N THR A 31 2.75 13.51 -6.99
CA THR A 31 3.38 14.80 -6.69
C THR A 31 3.34 15.17 -5.20
N ALA A 32 2.71 14.34 -4.37
CA ALA A 32 2.67 14.53 -2.93
C ALA A 32 4.04 14.31 -2.29
N ASP A 33 4.40 15.16 -1.32
CA ASP A 33 5.62 14.99 -0.54
C ASP A 33 5.55 13.69 0.29
N ILE A 34 4.38 13.42 0.89
CA ILE A 34 4.15 12.25 1.74
C ILE A 34 2.73 11.72 1.51
N VAL A 35 2.63 10.41 1.35
CA VAL A 35 1.37 9.68 1.24
C VAL A 35 1.28 8.67 2.38
N TYR A 36 0.29 8.84 3.24
CA TYR A 36 0.00 7.94 4.35
C TYR A 36 -1.06 6.92 3.94
N LEU A 37 -0.97 5.73 4.51
CA LEU A 37 -2.02 4.71 4.47
C LEU A 37 -2.42 4.40 5.90
N SER A 38 -3.72 4.33 6.16
CA SER A 38 -4.20 3.99 7.51
C SER A 38 -3.89 2.53 7.86
N ILE A 39 -3.65 2.25 9.14
CA ILE A 39 -3.44 0.88 9.62
C ILE A 39 -4.69 0.00 9.42
N ALA A 40 -5.87 0.60 9.51
CA ALA A 40 -7.14 -0.08 9.25
C ALA A 40 -7.24 -0.53 7.79
N SER A 41 -6.90 0.37 6.84
CA SER A 41 -6.84 0.05 5.42
C SER A 41 -5.84 -1.06 5.13
N LEU A 42 -4.67 -1.04 5.78
CA LEU A 42 -3.67 -2.10 5.67
C LEU A 42 -4.22 -3.46 6.14
N TRP A 43 -4.97 -3.47 7.25
CA TRP A 43 -5.59 -4.69 7.78
C TRP A 43 -6.67 -5.25 6.83
N GLU A 44 -7.53 -4.40 6.27
CA GLU A 44 -8.52 -4.80 5.27
C GLU A 44 -7.86 -5.40 4.01
N ILE A 45 -6.76 -4.81 3.54
CA ILE A 45 -5.97 -5.33 2.42
C ILE A 45 -5.41 -6.71 2.78
N ALA A 46 -4.82 -6.86 3.96
CA ALA A 46 -4.27 -8.14 4.42
C ALA A 46 -5.34 -9.24 4.48
N ILE A 47 -6.56 -8.92 4.92
CA ILE A 47 -7.69 -9.86 4.90
C ILE A 47 -8.09 -10.20 3.46
N LYS A 48 -8.25 -9.21 2.58
CA LYS A 48 -8.65 -9.43 1.18
C LYS A 48 -7.62 -10.25 0.41
N LEU A 49 -6.32 -10.05 0.68
CA LEU A 49 -5.22 -10.88 0.16
C LEU A 49 -5.35 -12.33 0.63
N ASN A 50 -5.54 -12.56 1.93
CA ASN A 50 -5.68 -13.91 2.48
C ASN A 50 -6.92 -14.64 1.95
N LEU A 51 -7.99 -13.90 1.67
CA LEU A 51 -9.21 -14.44 1.04
C LEU A 51 -9.08 -14.66 -0.47
N GLY A 52 -7.95 -14.30 -1.10
CA GLY A 52 -7.77 -14.38 -2.55
C GLY A 52 -8.65 -13.42 -3.37
N LYS A 53 -9.27 -12.43 -2.71
CA LYS A 53 -10.12 -11.41 -3.37
C LYS A 53 -9.31 -10.25 -3.96
N LEU A 54 -8.04 -10.17 -3.60
CA LEU A 54 -7.09 -9.18 -4.09
C LEU A 54 -5.82 -9.92 -4.48
N SER A 55 -5.25 -9.65 -5.66
CA SER A 55 -3.93 -10.16 -6.02
C SER A 55 -2.98 -8.98 -6.22
N LEU A 56 -2.27 -8.59 -5.16
CA LEU A 56 -1.17 -7.65 -5.32
C LEU A 56 -0.01 -8.37 -5.99
N GLN A 57 0.32 -7.93 -7.21
CA GLN A 57 1.47 -8.45 -7.97
C GLN A 57 2.83 -8.03 -7.38
N TRP A 58 2.82 -7.35 -6.23
CA TRP A 58 3.99 -7.09 -5.44
C TRP A 58 4.39 -8.38 -4.74
N SER A 59 5.35 -9.10 -5.32
CA SER A 59 6.11 -10.08 -4.55
C SER A 59 6.76 -9.33 -3.40
N ILE A 60 6.23 -9.51 -2.18
CA ILE A 60 6.96 -9.13 -0.96
C ILE A 60 8.19 -10.01 -0.97
N LYS A 61 9.26 -9.50 -1.59
CA LYS A 61 10.54 -10.17 -1.63
C LYS A 61 11.04 -10.15 -0.19
N ARG A 62 10.81 -11.26 0.51
CA ARG A 62 11.28 -11.48 1.88
C ARG A 62 12.80 -11.55 1.82
N SER A 63 13.45 -10.40 1.86
CA SER A 63 14.89 -10.32 2.04
C SER A 63 15.17 -10.79 3.47
N HIS A 64 15.53 -12.07 3.62
CA HIS A 64 15.91 -12.73 4.88
C HIS A 64 17.18 -12.14 5.55
N GLN A 65 17.60 -10.92 5.18
CA GLN A 65 18.82 -10.26 5.66
C GLN A 65 18.64 -9.56 7.02
N TRP A 66 17.62 -9.90 7.81
CA TRP A 66 17.34 -9.27 9.12
C TRP A 66 17.38 -10.25 10.30
N LEU A 67 17.68 -11.54 10.09
CA LEU A 67 17.72 -12.54 11.19
C LEU A 67 19.07 -12.61 11.93
N LEU A 68 20.03 -11.73 11.65
CA LEU A 68 21.37 -11.75 12.27
C LEU A 68 21.63 -10.66 13.30
N TYR A 69 20.62 -9.88 13.71
CA TYR A 69 20.75 -9.03 14.90
C TYR A 69 19.97 -9.66 16.05
N PRO A 70 20.64 -10.19 17.09
CA PRO A 70 19.95 -10.51 18.33
C PRO A 70 19.42 -9.18 18.89
N ILE A 71 18.10 -9.08 18.97
CA ILE A 71 17.44 -8.05 19.74
C ILE A 71 17.83 -8.35 21.18
N ALA A 72 18.85 -7.66 21.70
CA ALA A 72 19.14 -7.64 23.11
C ALA A 72 17.98 -6.90 23.77
N PHE A 73 17.18 -7.65 24.53
CA PHE A 73 16.21 -7.12 25.49
C PHE A 73 16.93 -6.51 26.69
#